data_AF-A0A4Z1T2S6-F1
#
_entry.id   AF-A0A4Z1T2S6-F1
#
_cell.length_a   1.000
_cell.length_b   1.000
_cell.length_c   1.000
_cell.angle_alpha   90.00
_cell.angle_beta   90.00
_cell.angle_gamma   90.00
#
_symmetry.space_group_name_H-M   'P 1'
#
loop_
_entity.id
_entity.type
_entity.pdbx_description
1 polymer ?
#
loop_
_entity_poly.entity_id
_entity_poly.type
_entity_poly.pdbx_seq_one_letter_code
_entity_poly.pdbx_strand_id
1 'polypeptide(L)'
;MPFTTKTIIHETMMCPEVENRQRAYEIFMDTFNAMRNYCLEQYEKGIGMLIPNIGAFFFDNVVDKRIDHAARIPRFAFLPHFLSRSGLRCPKDQSMESLNLNPGSIFETKGPMHRLNWTTVSGKAGLPASDCKEAWDLILKTLQSNILSGAEGSIDFGVGTLSCANSEGRMKLKKWVQNDLCTNGTLLNVKTNQAMTTLGTFRVSEKMPPGTTVIRK
;
A
#
# COMPACT_ATOMS: atom_id res chain seq x y z
N MET A 1 1.92 10.89 22.13
CA MET A 1 1.68 9.42 22.06
C MET A 1 1.85 9.00 20.62
N PRO A 2 2.56 7.90 20.31
CA PRO A 2 2.72 7.50 18.92
C PRO A 2 1.38 7.04 18.34
N PHE A 3 1.07 7.45 17.11
CA PHE A 3 -0.15 6.99 16.46
C PHE A 3 -0.04 5.51 16.08
N THR A 4 -1.15 4.81 16.22
CA THR A 4 -1.37 3.43 15.77
C THR A 4 -2.68 3.38 15.01
N THR A 5 -2.98 2.28 14.32
CA THR A 5 -4.31 2.09 13.69
C THR A 5 -5.46 2.36 14.68
N LYS A 6 -5.35 1.87 15.93
CA LYS A 6 -6.39 2.07 16.95
C LYS A 6 -6.51 3.52 17.40
N THR A 7 -5.39 4.22 17.60
CA THR A 7 -5.45 5.62 18.05
C THR A 7 -5.96 6.53 16.93
N ILE A 8 -5.56 6.29 15.67
CA ILE A 8 -6.10 7.03 14.52
C ILE A 8 -7.61 6.82 14.41
N ILE A 9 -8.08 5.58 14.52
CA ILE A 9 -9.52 5.30 14.48
C ILE A 9 -10.24 6.00 15.64
N HIS A 10 -9.70 5.91 16.85
CA HIS A 10 -10.28 6.57 18.01
C HIS A 10 -10.35 8.09 17.84
N GLU A 11 -9.29 8.73 17.34
CA GLU A 11 -9.27 10.17 17.06
C GLU A 11 -10.22 10.55 15.93
N THR A 12 -10.33 9.70 14.90
CA THR A 12 -11.28 9.92 13.79
C THR A 12 -12.73 9.92 14.28
N MET A 13 -13.08 9.09 15.27
CA MET A 13 -14.42 9.11 15.88
C MET A 13 -14.73 10.41 16.64
N MET A 14 -13.70 11.14 17.07
CA MET A 14 -13.85 12.41 17.78
C MET A 14 -13.99 13.58 16.83
N CYS A 15 -13.83 13.36 15.51
CA CYS A 15 -14.06 14.40 14.51
C CYS A 15 -15.52 14.90 14.56
N PRO A 16 -15.77 16.22 14.43
CA PRO A 16 -17.13 16.78 14.42
C PRO A 16 -18.02 16.24 13.30
N GLU A 17 -17.41 15.75 12.22
CA GLU A 17 -18.07 15.14 11.05
C GLU A 17 -18.70 13.78 11.38
N VAL A 18 -18.37 13.17 12.53
CA VAL A 18 -18.90 11.88 12.96
C VAL A 18 -20.11 12.08 13.88
N GLU A 19 -21.30 11.98 13.30
CA GLU A 19 -22.57 12.17 14.03
C GLU A 19 -22.84 11.06 15.06
N ASN A 20 -22.57 9.79 14.71
CA ASN A 20 -22.82 8.64 15.59
C ASN A 20 -21.53 7.96 16.05
N ARG A 21 -20.99 8.42 17.18
CA ARG A 21 -19.77 7.89 17.77
C ARG A 21 -19.89 6.46 18.30
N GLN A 22 -21.10 6.01 18.66
CA GLN A 22 -21.30 4.70 19.27
C GLN A 22 -21.05 3.56 18.28
N ARG A 23 -21.36 3.78 16.99
CA ARG A 23 -21.13 2.81 15.90
C ARG A 23 -19.90 3.12 15.04
N ALA A 24 -19.37 4.34 15.10
CA ALA A 24 -18.26 4.78 14.26
C ALA A 24 -16.99 3.93 14.44
N TYR A 25 -16.68 3.48 15.66
CA TYR A 25 -15.49 2.64 15.89
C TYR A 25 -15.52 1.36 15.05
N GLU A 26 -16.65 0.66 15.08
CA GLU A 26 -16.86 -0.60 14.37
C GLU A 26 -16.75 -0.35 12.86
N ILE A 27 -17.48 0.64 12.34
CA ILE A 27 -17.44 1.01 10.92
C ILE A 27 -16.01 1.30 10.45
N PHE A 28 -15.27 2.10 11.19
CA PHE A 28 -13.90 2.49 10.85
C PHE A 28 -12.93 1.31 10.92
N MET A 29 -13.03 0.49 11.98
CA MET A 29 -12.16 -0.66 12.17
C MET A 29 -12.45 -1.77 11.15
N ASP A 30 -13.72 -2.06 10.88
CA ASP A 30 -14.14 -3.07 9.91
C ASP A 30 -13.77 -2.66 8.49
N THR A 31 -13.97 -1.39 8.14
CA THR A 31 -13.51 -0.83 6.86
C THR A 31 -11.99 -0.93 6.72
N PHE A 32 -11.24 -0.52 7.74
CA PHE A 32 -9.77 -0.58 7.71
C PHE A 32 -9.27 -2.02 7.57
N ASN A 33 -9.85 -2.96 8.34
CA ASN A 33 -9.51 -4.38 8.28
C ASN A 33 -9.88 -5.00 6.93
N ALA A 34 -11.04 -4.67 6.37
CA ALA A 34 -11.47 -5.15 5.06
C ALA A 34 -10.53 -4.67 3.95
N MET A 35 -10.13 -3.40 3.98
CA MET A 35 -9.13 -2.84 3.06
C MET A 35 -7.78 -3.54 3.22
N ARG A 36 -7.31 -3.72 4.46
CA ARG A 36 -6.06 -4.40 4.79
C ARG A 36 -6.03 -5.82 4.23
N ASN A 37 -7.11 -6.58 4.45
CA ASN A 37 -7.26 -7.95 3.97
C ASN A 37 -7.33 -7.99 2.44
N TYR A 38 -8.03 -7.04 1.81
CA TYR A 38 -8.09 -6.97 0.36
C TYR A 38 -6.72 -6.69 -0.28
N CYS A 39 -5.92 -5.78 0.30
CA CYS A 39 -4.55 -5.54 -0.15
C CYS A 39 -3.68 -6.79 -0.03
N LEU A 40 -3.80 -7.51 1.08
CA LEU A 40 -3.10 -8.77 1.32
C LEU A 40 -3.46 -9.84 0.28
N GLU A 41 -4.75 -10.04 0.02
CA GLU A 41 -5.23 -11.01 -0.98
C GLU A 41 -4.77 -10.67 -2.40
N GLN A 42 -4.67 -9.39 -2.78
CA GLN A 42 -4.13 -9.03 -4.08
C GLN A 42 -2.62 -9.26 -4.16
N TYR A 43 -1.90 -8.95 -3.09
CA TYR A 43 -0.47 -9.26 -2.99
C TYR A 43 -0.20 -10.76 -3.17
N GLU A 44 -0.97 -11.63 -2.51
CA GLU A 44 -0.86 -13.09 -2.64
C GLU A 44 -1.14 -13.59 -4.07
N LYS A 45 -1.93 -12.84 -4.85
CA LYS A 45 -2.19 -13.09 -6.28
C LYS A 45 -1.14 -12.48 -7.20
N GLY A 46 -0.13 -11.79 -6.66
CA GLY A 46 0.86 -11.03 -7.44
C GLY A 46 0.26 -9.83 -8.17
N ILE A 47 -0.83 -9.25 -7.66
CA ILE A 47 -1.50 -8.08 -8.26
C ILE A 47 -1.23 -6.86 -7.39
N GLY A 48 -0.71 -5.78 -8.00
CA GLY A 48 -0.51 -4.51 -7.32
C GLY A 48 -1.84 -3.83 -6.95
N MET A 49 -1.81 -2.93 -5.98
CA MET A 49 -2.98 -2.19 -5.50
C MET A 49 -2.67 -0.70 -5.42
N LEU A 50 -3.43 0.12 -6.13
CA LEU A 50 -3.51 1.56 -5.88
C LEU A 50 -4.50 1.81 -4.75
N ILE A 51 -3.98 2.24 -3.60
CA ILE A 51 -4.78 2.62 -2.44
C ILE A 51 -5.11 4.12 -2.58
N PRO A 52 -6.40 4.49 -2.63
CA PRO A 52 -6.83 5.86 -2.84
C PRO A 52 -6.21 6.82 -1.84
N ASN A 53 -5.74 7.95 -2.36
CA ASN A 53 -5.24 9.08 -1.58
C ASN A 53 -3.99 8.82 -0.72
N ILE A 54 -3.35 7.65 -0.81
CA ILE A 54 -2.11 7.33 -0.06
C ILE A 54 -0.94 6.91 -0.96
N GLY A 55 -1.11 5.91 -1.82
CA GLY A 55 0.02 5.30 -2.54
C GLY A 55 -0.37 4.04 -3.29
N ALA A 56 0.62 3.40 -3.92
CA ALA A 56 0.43 2.14 -4.60
C ALA A 56 1.42 1.09 -4.11
N PHE A 57 0.92 -0.10 -3.82
CA PHE A 57 1.71 -1.32 -3.84
C PHE A 57 1.79 -1.82 -5.28
N PHE A 58 2.98 -2.07 -5.80
CA PHE A 58 3.18 -2.58 -7.15
C PHE A 58 4.38 -3.52 -7.14
N PHE A 59 4.69 -4.10 -8.30
CA PHE A 59 5.83 -4.99 -8.43
C PHE A 59 6.75 -4.58 -9.58
N ASP A 60 8.05 -4.56 -9.31
CA ASP A 60 9.09 -4.34 -10.31
C ASP A 60 9.63 -5.68 -10.79
N ASN A 61 9.68 -5.87 -12.12
CA ASN A 61 10.33 -7.05 -12.72
C ASN A 61 11.83 -6.80 -12.81
N VAL A 62 12.61 -7.60 -12.09
CA VAL A 62 14.07 -7.52 -12.01
C VAL A 62 14.70 -8.85 -12.41
N VAL A 63 15.96 -8.81 -12.87
CA VAL A 63 16.79 -10.02 -12.95
C VAL A 63 17.58 -10.12 -11.66
N ASP A 64 17.39 -11.21 -10.92
CA ASP A 64 18.30 -11.54 -9.83
C ASP A 64 19.59 -12.12 -10.42
N LYS A 65 20.59 -11.26 -10.58
CA LYS A 65 21.91 -11.61 -11.14
C LYS A 65 22.67 -12.70 -10.38
N ARG A 66 22.24 -13.06 -9.16
CA ARG A 66 22.94 -14.05 -8.33
C ARG A 66 22.51 -15.47 -8.66
N ILE A 67 21.24 -15.61 -9.04
CA ILE A 67 20.65 -16.88 -9.47
C ILE A 67 20.36 -16.88 -10.98
N ASP A 68 20.57 -15.76 -11.66
CA ASP A 68 20.25 -15.51 -13.08
C ASP A 68 18.80 -15.86 -13.45
N HIS A 69 17.87 -15.53 -12.55
CA HIS A 69 16.44 -15.75 -12.75
C HIS A 69 15.67 -14.43 -12.66
N ALA A 70 14.57 -14.35 -13.42
CA ALA A 70 13.64 -13.25 -13.30
C ALA A 70 12.91 -13.33 -11.95
N ALA A 71 12.78 -12.17 -11.30
CA ALA A 71 12.04 -11.98 -10.07
C ALA A 71 11.18 -10.72 -10.19
N ARG A 72 10.16 -10.59 -9.36
CA ARG A 72 9.17 -9.52 -9.42
C ARG A 72 9.00 -8.84 -8.05
N ILE A 73 9.86 -7.95 -7.63
CA ILE A 73 9.88 -7.46 -6.25
C ILE A 73 8.70 -6.52 -5.92
N PRO A 74 7.95 -6.71 -4.83
CA PRO A 74 6.94 -5.77 -4.36
C PRO A 74 7.60 -4.50 -3.88
N ARG A 75 6.95 -3.37 -4.17
CA ARG A 75 7.37 -2.04 -3.76
C ARG A 75 6.16 -1.21 -3.41
N PHE A 76 6.43 -0.10 -2.74
CA PHE A 76 5.42 0.89 -2.43
C PHE A 76 5.93 2.27 -2.81
N ALA A 77 5.04 3.06 -3.43
CA ALA A 77 5.29 4.47 -3.66
C ALA A 77 4.11 5.32 -3.18
N PHE A 78 4.40 6.38 -2.43
CA PHE A 78 3.42 7.36 -2.00
C PHE A 78 2.96 8.20 -3.18
N LEU A 79 1.67 8.55 -3.17
CA LEU A 79 1.10 9.50 -4.11
C LEU A 79 1.60 10.92 -3.78
N PRO A 80 1.88 11.77 -4.79
CA PRO A 80 2.42 13.10 -4.54
C PRO A 80 1.52 13.98 -3.67
N HIS A 81 0.21 13.92 -3.89
CA HIS A 81 -0.76 14.68 -3.10
C HIS A 81 -0.86 14.18 -1.65
N PHE A 82 -0.53 12.91 -1.37
CA PHE A 82 -0.48 12.43 0.01
C PHE A 82 0.71 13.08 0.73
N LEU A 83 1.88 13.08 0.10
CA LEU A 83 3.10 13.70 0.63
C LEU A 83 2.91 15.21 0.84
N SER A 84 2.34 15.90 -0.15
CA SER A 84 2.12 17.36 -0.07
C SER A 84 1.13 17.75 1.03
N ARG A 85 0.05 16.97 1.22
CA ARG A 85 -0.98 17.26 2.26
C ARG A 85 -0.53 16.91 3.67
N SER A 86 0.28 15.87 3.83
CA SER A 86 0.79 15.43 5.13
C SER A 86 2.09 16.13 5.55
N GLY A 87 2.80 16.79 4.63
CA GLY A 87 4.15 17.31 4.89
C GLY A 87 5.20 16.21 5.06
N LEU A 88 4.86 14.96 4.76
CA LEU A 88 5.72 13.80 4.97
C LEU A 88 6.84 13.77 3.93
N ARG A 89 8.09 13.73 4.38
CA ARG A 89 9.22 13.38 3.53
C ARG A 89 9.32 11.88 3.43
N CYS A 90 9.70 11.34 2.27
CA CYS A 90 9.91 9.89 2.12
C CYS A 90 11.22 9.62 1.36
N PRO A 91 11.75 8.39 1.45
CA PRO A 91 12.85 7.97 0.59
C PRO A 91 12.52 8.17 -0.90
N LYS A 92 13.50 8.57 -1.71
CA LYS A 92 13.33 8.77 -3.16
C LYS A 92 12.75 7.54 -3.86
N ASP A 93 13.06 6.37 -3.36
CA ASP A 93 12.62 5.10 -3.92
C ASP A 93 11.18 4.71 -3.52
N GLN A 94 10.51 5.55 -2.73
CA GLN A 94 9.09 5.45 -2.34
C GLN A 94 8.28 6.70 -2.71
N SER A 95 8.82 7.60 -3.53
CA SER A 95 8.06 8.72 -4.09
C SER A 95 7.68 8.41 -5.54
N MET A 96 6.39 8.49 -5.88
CA MET A 96 5.95 8.31 -7.27
C MET A 96 6.63 9.32 -8.22
N GLU A 97 6.78 10.57 -7.81
CA GLU A 97 7.49 11.59 -8.59
C GLU A 97 8.95 11.21 -8.84
N SER A 98 9.66 10.78 -7.80
CA SER A 98 11.08 10.37 -7.92
C SER A 98 11.26 9.12 -8.79
N LEU A 99 10.24 8.26 -8.87
CA LEU A 99 10.21 7.07 -9.71
C LEU A 99 9.69 7.36 -11.14
N ASN A 100 9.32 8.61 -11.46
CA ASN A 100 8.63 8.99 -12.70
C ASN A 100 7.37 8.16 -12.97
N LEU A 101 6.68 7.75 -11.90
CA LEU A 101 5.41 7.03 -11.98
C LEU A 101 4.28 8.04 -11.84
N ASN A 102 3.27 7.94 -12.70
CA ASN A 102 2.01 8.61 -12.48
C ASN A 102 0.88 7.58 -12.31
N PRO A 103 -0.24 7.92 -11.66
CA PRO A 103 -1.31 6.96 -11.42
C PRO A 103 -1.95 6.38 -12.67
N GLY A 104 -1.78 6.97 -13.85
CA GLY A 104 -2.22 6.38 -15.12
C GLY A 104 -1.21 5.35 -15.64
N SER A 105 0.05 5.76 -15.75
CA SER A 105 1.14 4.96 -16.31
C SER A 105 1.54 3.78 -15.43
N ILE A 106 1.29 3.82 -14.12
CA ILE A 106 1.61 2.69 -13.23
C ILE A 106 0.82 1.42 -13.58
N PHE A 107 -0.41 1.55 -14.10
CA PHE A 107 -1.20 0.39 -14.55
C PHE A 107 -0.58 -0.27 -15.79
N GLU A 108 0.00 0.54 -16.67
CA GLU A 108 0.61 0.09 -17.92
C GLU A 108 2.03 -0.45 -17.70
N THR A 109 2.80 0.21 -16.83
CA THR A 109 4.23 -0.06 -16.64
C THR A 109 4.53 -1.07 -15.54
N LYS A 110 3.67 -1.18 -14.51
CA LYS A 110 3.89 -2.03 -13.32
C LYS A 110 2.80 -3.09 -13.10
N GLY A 111 1.90 -3.26 -14.08
CA GLY A 111 0.78 -4.19 -14.01
C GLY A 111 1.20 -5.66 -13.76
N PRO A 112 0.25 -6.57 -13.45
CA PRO A 112 -1.16 -6.33 -13.17
C PRO A 112 -1.36 -5.51 -11.90
N MET A 113 -2.31 -4.59 -11.95
CA MET A 113 -2.61 -3.58 -10.93
C MET A 113 -4.12 -3.39 -10.84
N HIS A 114 -4.66 -3.31 -9.63
CA HIS A 114 -6.05 -2.93 -9.38
C HIS A 114 -6.13 -1.59 -8.66
N ARG A 115 -7.24 -0.87 -8.89
CA ARG A 115 -7.68 0.20 -8.00
C ARG A 115 -8.48 -0.44 -6.88
N LEU A 116 -8.36 0.09 -5.67
CA LEU A 116 -9.23 -0.34 -4.58
C LEU A 116 -10.70 -0.20 -4.99
N ASN A 117 -11.47 -1.26 -4.81
CA ASN A 117 -12.87 -1.36 -5.16
C ASN A 117 -13.72 -1.33 -3.88
N TRP A 118 -14.50 -0.26 -3.70
CA TRP A 118 -15.35 -0.09 -2.52
C TRP A 118 -16.45 -1.14 -2.39
N THR A 119 -16.94 -1.71 -3.50
CA THR A 119 -17.89 -2.84 -3.46
C THR A 119 -17.24 -4.09 -2.87
N THR A 120 -15.96 -4.35 -3.19
CA THR A 120 -15.22 -5.47 -2.60
C THR A 120 -14.93 -5.24 -1.13
N VAL A 121 -14.53 -4.01 -0.74
CA VAL A 121 -14.32 -3.65 0.66
C VAL A 121 -15.63 -3.76 1.46
N SER A 122 -16.72 -3.23 0.92
CA SER A 122 -18.07 -3.33 1.46
C SER A 122 -18.49 -4.77 1.72
N GLY A 123 -18.34 -5.66 0.73
CA GLY A 123 -18.68 -7.08 0.88
C GLY A 123 -17.85 -7.79 1.96
N LYS A 124 -16.60 -7.37 2.17
CA LYS A 124 -15.73 -7.91 3.23
C LYS A 124 -16.03 -7.33 4.61
N ALA A 125 -16.40 -6.05 4.67
CA ALA A 125 -16.73 -5.36 5.91
C ALA A 125 -18.16 -5.66 6.39
N GLY A 126 -19.06 -6.09 5.51
CA GLY A 126 -20.49 -6.23 5.82
C GLY A 126 -21.20 -4.88 5.96
N LEU A 127 -20.68 -3.84 5.32
CA LEU A 127 -21.14 -2.44 5.41
C LEU A 127 -21.45 -1.88 4.02
N PRO A 128 -22.27 -0.83 3.90
CA PRO A 128 -22.47 -0.13 2.62
C PRO A 128 -21.15 0.44 2.06
N ALA A 129 -21.00 0.43 0.73
CA ALA A 129 -19.79 0.94 0.07
C ALA A 129 -19.57 2.45 0.27
N SER A 130 -20.64 3.22 0.43
CA SER A 130 -20.58 4.65 0.81
C SER A 130 -19.90 4.83 2.15
N ASP A 131 -20.33 4.06 3.14
CA ASP A 131 -19.86 4.16 4.53
C ASP A 131 -18.40 3.76 4.62
N CYS A 132 -17.99 2.69 3.91
CA CYS A 132 -16.59 2.30 3.81
C CYS A 132 -15.72 3.39 3.16
N LYS A 133 -16.22 4.05 2.11
CA LYS A 133 -15.47 5.12 1.44
C LYS A 133 -15.31 6.33 2.35
N GLU A 134 -16.40 6.77 2.98
CA GLU A 134 -16.40 7.91 3.90
C GLU A 134 -15.51 7.64 5.12
N ALA A 135 -15.65 6.45 5.72
CA ALA A 135 -14.79 5.98 6.80
C ALA A 135 -13.31 6.06 6.43
N TRP A 136 -12.95 5.56 5.24
CA TRP A 136 -11.57 5.62 4.75
C TRP A 136 -11.06 7.04 4.57
N ASP A 137 -11.87 7.91 3.95
CA ASP A 137 -11.48 9.30 3.69
C ASP A 137 -11.27 10.06 5.03
N LEU A 138 -12.11 9.82 6.04
CA LEU A 138 -11.95 10.38 7.39
C LEU A 138 -10.71 9.82 8.11
N ILE A 139 -10.50 8.51 8.10
CA ILE A 139 -9.30 7.87 8.69
C ILE A 139 -8.03 8.47 8.08
N LEU A 140 -8.02 8.64 6.75
CA LEU A 140 -6.86 9.15 6.05
C LEU A 140 -6.64 10.64 6.33
N LYS A 141 -7.70 11.44 6.42
CA LYS A 141 -7.62 12.85 6.82
C LYS A 141 -7.03 13.00 8.21
N THR A 142 -7.48 12.19 9.18
CA THR A 142 -6.91 12.16 10.55
C THR A 142 -5.44 11.76 10.52
N LEU A 143 -5.08 10.72 9.77
CA LEU A 143 -3.69 10.31 9.60
C LEU A 143 -2.82 11.45 9.04
N GLN A 144 -3.28 12.11 7.97
CA GLN A 144 -2.55 13.23 7.36
C GLN A 144 -2.37 14.39 8.34
N SER A 145 -3.42 14.73 9.08
CA SER A 145 -3.38 15.77 10.11
C SER A 145 -2.36 15.45 11.21
N ASN A 146 -2.32 14.21 11.67
CA ASN A 146 -1.37 13.77 12.70
C ASN A 146 0.07 13.82 12.23
N ILE A 147 0.32 13.35 11.00
CA ILE A 147 1.66 13.43 10.40
C ILE A 147 2.09 14.90 10.26
N LEU A 148 1.19 15.77 9.79
CA LEU A 148 1.47 17.19 9.59
C LEU A 148 1.77 17.93 10.90
N SER A 149 1.12 17.54 11.98
CA SER A 149 1.37 18.05 13.34
C SER A 149 2.59 17.43 14.02
N GLY A 150 3.35 16.59 13.32
CA GLY A 150 4.60 16.01 13.80
C GLY A 150 4.41 14.78 14.69
N ALA A 151 3.21 14.20 14.75
CA ALA A 151 3.00 12.95 15.47
C ALA A 151 3.77 11.81 14.81
N GLU A 152 4.49 11.05 15.61
CA GLU A 152 5.18 9.84 15.18
C GLU A 152 4.28 8.62 15.34
N GLY A 153 4.52 7.54 14.61
CA GLY A 153 3.69 6.35 14.74
C GLY A 153 3.79 5.37 13.59
N SER A 154 2.89 4.39 13.58
CA SER A 154 2.83 3.40 12.53
C SER A 154 1.44 2.82 12.27
N ILE A 155 1.17 2.45 11.02
CA ILE A 155 -0.07 1.81 10.57
C ILE A 155 0.26 0.58 9.73
N ASP A 156 -0.37 -0.53 10.04
CA ASP A 156 -0.19 -1.80 9.33
C ASP A 156 -1.27 -2.02 8.25
N PHE A 157 -0.83 -2.03 7.00
CA PHE A 157 -1.64 -2.30 5.80
C PHE A 157 -1.66 -3.77 5.39
N GLY A 158 -1.21 -4.69 6.25
CA GLY A 158 -1.21 -6.13 6.00
C GLY A 158 0.03 -6.57 5.25
N VAL A 159 0.30 -5.96 4.10
CA VAL A 159 1.49 -6.22 3.25
C VAL A 159 2.72 -5.44 3.74
N GLY A 160 2.51 -4.23 4.25
CA GLY A 160 3.55 -3.37 4.77
C GLY A 160 3.05 -2.48 5.89
N THR A 161 4.00 -1.89 6.61
CA THR A 161 3.76 -0.97 7.71
C THR A 161 4.28 0.40 7.31
N LEU A 162 3.39 1.39 7.31
CA LEU A 162 3.77 2.80 7.29
C LEU A 162 4.35 3.14 8.65
N SER A 163 5.56 3.68 8.71
CA SER A 163 6.15 4.25 9.92
C SER A 163 6.54 5.70 9.66
N CYS A 164 6.17 6.60 10.57
CA CYS A 164 6.52 8.01 10.52
C CYS A 164 7.29 8.41 11.77
N ALA A 165 8.45 9.05 11.60
CA ALA A 165 9.26 9.61 12.67
C ALA A 165 10.03 10.84 12.14
N ASN A 166 10.15 11.92 12.92
CA ASN A 166 10.83 13.17 12.51
C ASN A 166 10.42 13.71 11.13
N SER A 167 9.11 13.67 10.83
CA SER A 167 8.54 14.05 9.52
C SER A 167 9.07 13.23 8.33
N GLU A 168 9.67 12.08 8.58
CA GLU A 168 10.06 11.09 7.59
C GLU A 168 9.17 9.85 7.66
N GLY A 169 8.62 9.47 6.52
CA GLY A 169 7.72 8.34 6.34
C GLY A 169 8.35 7.26 5.50
N ARG A 170 8.19 6.01 5.92
CA ARG A 170 8.59 4.85 5.14
C ARG A 170 7.54 3.77 5.21
N MET A 171 7.17 3.23 4.06
CA MET A 171 6.46 1.96 3.97
C MET A 171 7.49 0.82 4.00
N LYS A 172 7.50 0.04 5.08
CA LYS A 172 8.34 -1.15 5.20
C LYS A 172 7.48 -2.39 4.95
N LEU A 173 7.84 -3.19 3.95
CA LEU A 173 7.21 -4.49 3.75
C LEU A 173 7.43 -5.41 4.95
N LYS A 174 6.46 -6.27 5.26
CA LYS A 174 6.60 -7.21 6.37
C LYS A 174 7.71 -8.22 6.14
N LYS A 175 8.30 -8.72 7.22
CA LYS A 175 9.37 -9.74 7.15
C LYS A 175 8.93 -11.01 6.42
N TRP A 176 7.68 -11.46 6.62
CA TRP A 176 7.18 -12.65 5.93
C TRP A 176 7.00 -12.39 4.43
N VAL A 177 6.58 -11.18 4.03
CA VAL A 177 6.57 -10.75 2.62
C VAL A 177 8.00 -10.84 2.08
N GLN A 178 8.98 -10.25 2.78
CA GLN A 178 10.39 -10.31 2.39
C GLN A 178 10.93 -11.76 2.30
N ASN A 179 10.57 -12.63 3.23
CA ASN A 179 10.97 -14.03 3.26
C ASN A 179 10.34 -14.83 2.12
N ASP A 180 9.07 -14.57 1.81
CA ASP A 180 8.33 -15.19 0.72
C ASP A 180 8.95 -14.85 -0.65
N LEU A 181 9.41 -13.60 -0.82
CA LEU A 181 10.25 -13.19 -1.96
C LEU A 181 11.55 -13.97 -2.05
N CYS A 182 12.20 -14.22 -0.91
CA CYS A 182 13.50 -14.91 -0.87
C CYS A 182 13.39 -16.44 -0.98
N THR A 183 12.24 -17.03 -0.63
CA THR A 183 12.12 -18.49 -0.41
C THR A 183 11.26 -19.19 -1.45
N ASN A 184 10.06 -18.66 -1.72
CA ASN A 184 9.11 -19.30 -2.63
C ASN A 184 9.14 -18.68 -4.01
N GLY A 185 9.65 -17.45 -4.12
CA GLY A 185 9.45 -16.66 -5.31
C GLY A 185 7.96 -16.70 -5.64
N THR A 186 7.11 -16.02 -4.88
CA THR A 186 5.71 -15.73 -5.29
C THR A 186 5.65 -14.90 -6.60
N LEU A 187 6.85 -14.65 -7.14
CA LEU A 187 7.32 -14.00 -8.34
C LEU A 187 7.79 -14.96 -9.45
N LEU A 188 7.96 -16.25 -9.14
CA LEU A 188 8.30 -17.35 -10.05
C LEU A 188 7.04 -18.06 -10.56
N ASN A 189 5.87 -17.86 -9.92
CA ASN A 189 4.56 -18.22 -10.49
C ASN A 189 4.12 -17.20 -11.54
N VAL A 190 4.97 -16.91 -12.52
CA VAL A 190 4.51 -16.34 -13.80
C VAL A 190 3.93 -17.49 -14.62
N LYS A 191 2.77 -18.02 -14.22
CA LYS A 191 1.81 -18.41 -15.26
C LYS A 191 1.20 -17.11 -15.76
N THR A 192 1.93 -16.42 -16.63
CA THR A 192 1.44 -15.77 -17.84
C THR A 192 0.08 -15.05 -17.81
N ASN A 193 -0.42 -14.52 -16.68
CA ASN A 193 -1.67 -13.76 -16.71
C ASN A 193 -1.49 -12.36 -17.33
N GLN A 194 -0.26 -11.85 -17.39
CA GLN A 194 0.11 -10.71 -18.26
C GLN A 194 0.20 -11.08 -19.74
N ALA A 195 0.43 -12.35 -20.09
CA ALA A 195 0.33 -12.78 -21.49
C ALA A 195 -1.11 -13.11 -21.90
N MET A 196 -2.02 -13.35 -20.95
CA MET A 196 -3.35 -13.88 -21.22
C MET A 196 -4.48 -12.85 -21.18
N THR A 197 -4.32 -11.66 -20.59
CA THR A 197 -5.46 -10.72 -20.43
C THR A 197 -5.27 -9.31 -20.95
N THR A 198 -4.05 -8.83 -21.21
CA THR A 198 -3.81 -7.49 -21.79
C THR A 198 -2.50 -7.47 -22.58
N LEU A 199 -2.44 -6.65 -23.64
CA LEU A 199 -1.29 -6.39 -24.52
C LEU A 199 -0.06 -5.77 -23.80
N GLY A 200 0.38 -6.34 -22.68
CA GLY A 200 1.51 -5.88 -21.87
C GLY A 200 2.56 -6.96 -21.77
N THR A 201 3.51 -6.98 -22.71
CA THR A 201 4.69 -7.85 -22.68
C THR A 201 5.41 -7.71 -21.33
N PHE A 202 5.74 -8.82 -20.69
CA PHE A 202 6.69 -8.89 -19.57
C PHE A 202 8.02 -8.25 -19.99
N ARG A 203 8.24 -6.97 -19.67
CA ARG A 203 9.48 -6.25 -19.98
C ARG A 203 10.36 -6.25 -18.74
N VAL A 204 11.31 -7.17 -18.71
CA VAL A 204 12.42 -7.18 -17.73
C VAL A 204 13.29 -5.95 -18.00
N SER A 205 12.90 -4.82 -17.42
CA SER A 205 13.48 -3.51 -17.77
C SER A 205 14.28 -2.88 -16.63
N GLU A 206 14.25 -3.45 -15.42
CA GLU A 206 14.79 -2.76 -14.25
C GLU A 206 15.91 -3.54 -13.56
N LYS A 207 17.06 -2.85 -13.39
CA LYS A 207 18.14 -3.29 -12.52
C LYS A 207 17.63 -3.25 -11.06
N MET A 208 18.10 -4.16 -10.20
CA MET A 208 17.75 -4.14 -8.77
C MET A 208 17.90 -2.72 -8.18
N PRO A 209 16.86 -2.19 -7.51
CA PRO A 209 16.93 -0.89 -6.87
C PRO A 209 18.05 -0.81 -5.81
N PRO A 210 18.74 0.33 -5.68
CA PRO A 210 19.68 0.56 -4.60
C PRO A 210 18.99 0.41 -3.23
N GLY A 211 19.58 -0.36 -2.31
CA GLY A 211 19.05 -0.51 -0.95
C GLY A 211 18.12 -1.69 -0.71
N THR A 212 17.93 -2.59 -1.69
CA THR A 212 17.25 -3.88 -1.45
C THR A 212 18.08 -4.73 -0.48
N THR A 213 17.60 -4.84 0.78
CA THR A 213 18.18 -5.74 1.77
C THR A 213 17.92 -7.18 1.38
N VAL A 214 18.97 -7.88 0.96
CA VAL A 214 18.91 -9.31 0.70
C VAL A 214 19.23 -10.07 1.98
N ILE A 215 18.25 -10.81 2.49
CA ILE A 215 18.44 -11.70 3.63
C ILE A 215 19.08 -12.98 3.10
N ARG A 216 20.34 -13.23 3.47
CA ARG A 216 21.06 -14.48 3.14
C ARG A 216 20.55 -15.60 4.06
N LYS A 217 20.35 -16.80 3.51
CA LYS A 217 20.35 -18.03 4.32
C LYS A 217 21.77 -18.29 4.82
#